data_AF-A0A0A3HMB4-F1
#
_entry.id   AF-A0A0A3HMB4-F1
#
_cell.length_a   1.000
_cell.length_b   1.000
_cell.length_c   1.000
_cell.angle_alpha   90.00
_cell.angle_beta   90.00
_cell.angle_gamma   90.00
#
_symmetry.space_group_name_H-M   'P 1'
#
loop_
_entity.id
_entity.type
_entity.pdbx_description
1 polymer ?
#
loop_
_entity_poly.entity_id
_entity_poly.type
_entity_poly.pdbx_seq_one_letter_code
_entity_poly.pdbx_strand_id
1 'polypeptide(L)'
;MNEIKKQLLAKMGDTSDQKNRVIRRVNEKVRSKPQKQKKIALGYYVTFASFIAIFVVGLLFIPKLMNEQTAQNEDNTPIIEPEVENPVKEPVEDQGYYNDLKQFFPPDGTIATFKGGDFYTNGLDIETNWLSDRYVQEIIYAKDCESCSTPAKSYVYRITDEEIQRIYDGHQLEWTTQELDQLPSLGVELKGPIEVGTEIGAQKIVSIDAELTTDYGTFTNVVVVEGGVDPTTPEMHSIEYYVPNYGIVKRDTEGFWHSELVSISFDNEVADNESNYNNLLKSYFFPSENSDAFYIGGFENGGEKVQTKWLNDEFVQEITSNGGATIERIYHITNNQIELIYQEMIDGSSPSSMTTEQLNQLPTIEIVMTAPFKVGDTIGEFTVIDTKGEVGTMYNSFSDVLILENKDEESITRKYYAKGYGKVKLEFEFYNQDTREFELSHLTELSSFGPIMKELEGNIVFRVFEADQMDFHSVDETEESPLKTKRAILHGRGVDFEGINQLTIEDLENGKYTIYKYRNEAIQFTPKEVEWIDENRLYVIVGYGYGTVTKGGQLYELNLVNNSIKQVFGNLSDKEEIMTISSNGDGSFTYKKHIYVDDNYDVGREEEGNISPK
;
A
#
# COMPACT_ATOMS: atom_id res chain seq x y z
N MET A 1 -61.31 4.61 32.70
CA MET A 1 -60.38 3.56 32.21
C MET A 1 -61.04 2.54 31.25
N ASN A 2 -62.37 2.34 31.26
CA ASN A 2 -63.05 1.40 30.35
C ASN A 2 -63.37 1.95 28.94
N GLU A 3 -63.51 3.27 28.77
CA GLU A 3 -63.80 3.89 27.46
C GLU A 3 -62.63 3.75 26.47
N ILE A 4 -61.41 4.01 26.94
CA ILE A 4 -60.18 3.99 26.13
C ILE A 4 -59.90 2.56 25.63
N LYS A 5 -60.16 1.55 26.47
CA LYS A 5 -59.98 0.14 26.10
C LYS A 5 -61.00 -0.31 25.04
N LYS A 6 -62.22 0.22 25.08
CA LYS A 6 -63.24 -0.02 24.05
C LYS A 6 -62.89 0.64 22.71
N GLN A 7 -62.33 1.86 22.74
CA GLN A 7 -61.91 2.56 21.52
C GLN A 7 -60.69 1.90 20.86
N LEU A 8 -59.75 1.36 21.65
CA LEU A 8 -58.61 0.61 21.14
C LEU A 8 -59.03 -0.71 20.48
N LEU A 9 -59.94 -1.47 21.10
CA LEU A 9 -60.44 -2.73 20.53
C LEU A 9 -61.30 -2.53 19.27
N ALA A 10 -61.98 -1.39 19.14
CA ALA A 10 -62.73 -1.05 17.92
C ALA A 10 -61.82 -0.58 16.76
N LYS A 11 -60.65 0.01 17.05
CA LYS A 11 -59.66 0.41 16.04
C LYS A 11 -58.77 -0.74 15.57
N MET A 12 -58.52 -1.74 16.42
CA MET A 12 -57.70 -2.92 16.10
C MET A 12 -58.49 -4.01 15.37
N GLY A 13 -59.27 -3.65 14.35
CA GLY A 13 -60.14 -4.56 13.60
C GLY A 13 -59.50 -5.95 13.32
N ASP A 14 -60.36 -6.98 13.30
CA ASP A 14 -60.03 -8.41 13.29
C ASP A 14 -58.74 -8.77 12.53
N THR A 15 -57.66 -8.94 13.29
CA THR A 15 -56.31 -9.24 12.80
C THR A 15 -56.19 -10.63 12.18
N SER A 16 -57.19 -11.50 12.35
CA SER A 16 -57.19 -12.84 11.72
C SER A 16 -57.27 -12.73 10.19
N ASP A 17 -57.94 -11.70 9.70
CA ASP A 17 -58.18 -11.47 8.27
C ASP A 17 -56.92 -10.94 7.56
N GLN A 18 -56.10 -10.16 8.26
CA GLN A 18 -54.77 -9.73 7.79
C GLN A 18 -53.79 -10.90 7.73
N LYS A 19 -53.76 -11.75 8.76
CA LYS A 19 -52.90 -12.94 8.79
C LYS A 19 -53.20 -13.88 7.62
N ASN A 20 -54.48 -14.10 7.33
CA ASN A 20 -54.90 -14.95 6.21
C ASN A 20 -54.58 -14.34 4.83
N ARG A 21 -54.63 -13.01 4.68
CA ARG A 21 -54.20 -12.33 3.43
C ARG A 21 -52.70 -12.43 3.19
N VAL A 22 -51.89 -12.33 4.26
CA VAL A 22 -50.42 -12.47 4.14
C VAL A 22 -50.06 -13.91 3.77
N ILE A 23 -50.63 -14.91 4.45
CA ILE A 23 -50.39 -16.32 4.13
C ILE A 23 -50.83 -16.65 2.69
N ARG A 24 -51.96 -16.09 2.23
CA ARG A 24 -52.42 -16.28 0.85
C ARG A 24 -51.47 -15.66 -0.18
N ARG A 25 -50.96 -14.44 0.05
CA ARG A 25 -49.99 -13.80 -0.86
C ARG A 25 -48.66 -14.53 -0.91
N VAL A 26 -48.21 -15.09 0.22
CA VAL A 26 -46.97 -15.90 0.28
C VAL A 26 -47.16 -17.19 -0.49
N ASN A 27 -48.30 -17.88 -0.32
CA ASN A 27 -48.57 -19.12 -1.04
C ASN A 27 -48.84 -18.93 -2.55
N GLU A 28 -49.41 -17.80 -2.96
CA GLU A 28 -49.57 -17.45 -4.37
C GLU A 28 -48.21 -17.13 -5.04
N LYS A 29 -47.26 -16.51 -4.32
CA LYS A 29 -45.88 -16.28 -4.82
C LYS A 29 -45.05 -17.55 -4.97
N VAL A 30 -45.26 -18.55 -4.11
CA VAL A 30 -44.52 -19.83 -4.17
C VAL A 30 -44.99 -20.70 -5.35
N ARG A 31 -46.23 -20.54 -5.82
CA ARG A 31 -46.79 -21.35 -6.92
C ARG A 31 -46.59 -20.79 -8.33
N SER A 32 -46.03 -19.59 -8.50
CA SER A 32 -45.87 -18.93 -9.80
C SER A 32 -44.42 -18.77 -10.29
N LYS A 33 -43.52 -19.72 -10.00
CA LYS A 33 -42.25 -19.82 -10.75
C LYS A 33 -42.49 -20.65 -12.02
N PRO A 34 -42.50 -20.06 -13.24
CA PRO A 34 -42.46 -20.85 -14.46
C PRO A 34 -41.13 -21.60 -14.51
N GLN A 35 -41.17 -22.90 -14.80
CA GLN A 35 -39.97 -23.68 -15.12
C GLN A 35 -39.26 -23.03 -16.32
N LYS A 36 -38.18 -22.28 -16.04
CA LYS A 36 -37.23 -21.85 -17.07
C LYS A 36 -36.55 -23.11 -17.61
N GLN A 37 -36.94 -23.51 -18.82
CA GLN A 37 -36.12 -24.42 -19.62
C GLN A 37 -34.72 -23.79 -19.77
N LYS A 38 -33.68 -24.53 -19.37
CA LYS A 38 -32.28 -24.18 -19.61
C LYS A 38 -32.05 -24.09 -21.12
N LYS A 39 -32.17 -22.90 -21.71
CA LYS A 39 -31.49 -22.60 -22.96
C LYS A 39 -30.02 -22.45 -22.63
N ILE A 40 -29.23 -23.42 -23.08
CA ILE A 40 -27.77 -23.35 -23.06
C ILE A 40 -27.39 -22.06 -23.80
N ALA A 41 -26.63 -21.20 -23.12
CA ALA A 41 -26.22 -19.89 -23.62
C ALA A 41 -25.16 -20.06 -24.72
N LEU A 42 -25.61 -20.45 -25.91
CA LEU A 42 -24.77 -20.54 -27.11
C LEU A 42 -24.15 -19.17 -27.46
N GLY A 43 -24.81 -18.07 -27.06
CA GLY A 43 -24.32 -16.71 -27.28
C GLY A 43 -22.97 -16.44 -26.62
N TYR A 44 -22.79 -16.87 -25.36
CA TYR A 44 -21.56 -16.61 -24.59
C TYR A 44 -20.32 -17.25 -25.23
N TYR A 45 -20.47 -18.49 -25.73
CA TYR A 45 -19.38 -19.19 -26.42
C TYR A 45 -19.06 -18.61 -27.80
N VAL A 46 -20.04 -18.01 -28.48
CA VAL A 46 -19.81 -17.34 -29.77
C VAL A 46 -19.05 -16.04 -29.57
N THR A 47 -19.40 -15.23 -28.56
CA THR A 47 -18.66 -13.99 -28.26
C THR A 47 -17.23 -14.26 -27.79
N PHE A 48 -17.04 -15.28 -26.94
CA PHE A 48 -15.72 -15.69 -26.48
C PHE A 48 -14.85 -16.25 -27.62
N ALA A 49 -15.42 -17.07 -28.51
CA ALA A 49 -14.70 -17.59 -29.67
C ALA A 49 -14.33 -16.49 -30.69
N SER A 50 -15.17 -15.45 -30.86
CA SER A 50 -14.83 -14.30 -31.70
C SER A 50 -13.68 -13.47 -31.14
N PHE A 51 -13.58 -13.34 -29.82
CA PHE A 51 -12.48 -12.61 -29.18
C PHE A 51 -11.13 -13.32 -29.37
N ILE A 52 -11.10 -14.65 -29.19
CA ILE A 52 -9.90 -15.47 -29.45
C ILE A 52 -9.51 -15.41 -30.93
N ALA A 53 -10.48 -15.45 -31.85
CA ALA A 53 -10.19 -15.35 -33.28
C ALA A 53 -9.58 -14.00 -33.67
N ILE A 54 -10.02 -12.88 -33.07
CA ILE A 54 -9.43 -11.55 -33.30
C ILE A 54 -8.01 -11.47 -32.73
N PHE A 55 -7.77 -12.05 -31.56
CA PHE A 55 -6.45 -12.07 -30.93
C PHE A 55 -5.43 -12.89 -31.74
N VAL A 56 -5.84 -14.07 -32.23
CA VAL A 56 -5.01 -14.92 -33.10
C VAL A 56 -4.76 -14.26 -34.46
N VAL A 57 -5.74 -13.55 -35.01
CA VAL A 57 -5.56 -12.80 -36.26
C VAL A 57 -4.64 -11.59 -36.07
N GLY A 58 -4.70 -10.91 -34.92
CA GLY A 58 -3.77 -9.85 -34.54
C GLY A 58 -2.31 -10.34 -34.49
N LEU A 59 -2.08 -11.52 -33.91
CA LEU A 59 -0.75 -12.16 -33.88
C LEU A 59 -0.25 -12.60 -35.26
N LEU A 60 -1.15 -12.94 -36.19
CA LEU A 60 -0.79 -13.30 -37.57
C LEU A 60 -0.51 -12.09 -38.48
N PHE A 61 -0.92 -10.89 -38.07
CA PHE A 61 -0.68 -9.62 -38.78
C PHE A 61 0.43 -8.76 -38.13
N ILE A 62 1.36 -9.38 -37.40
CA ILE A 62 2.68 -8.80 -37.11
C ILE A 62 3.67 -9.27 -38.22
N PRO A 63 3.72 -8.66 -39.42
CA PRO A 63 4.76 -8.98 -40.36
C PRO A 63 6.07 -8.29 -39.96
N LYS A 64 7.10 -9.11 -39.75
CA LYS A 64 8.46 -8.92 -40.30
C LYS A 64 9.05 -7.50 -40.16
N LEU A 65 9.20 -6.99 -38.93
CA LEU A 65 10.03 -5.82 -38.65
C LEU A 65 11.32 -6.13 -37.87
N MET A 66 11.57 -7.40 -37.59
CA MET A 66 12.82 -7.85 -36.96
C MET A 66 13.40 -9.05 -37.72
N ASN A 67 14.00 -8.79 -38.89
CA ASN A 67 15.07 -9.64 -39.39
C ASN A 67 15.88 -8.91 -40.47
N GLU A 68 16.91 -8.16 -40.07
CA GLU A 68 18.15 -8.05 -40.85
C GLU A 68 19.25 -7.46 -39.97
N GLN A 69 20.43 -8.08 -40.01
CA GLN A 69 21.62 -7.92 -39.17
C GLN A 69 21.50 -8.73 -37.86
N THR A 70 22.15 -9.89 -37.72
CA THR A 70 23.60 -10.03 -37.83
C THR A 70 23.95 -11.50 -38.07
N ALA A 71 24.62 -11.79 -39.18
CA ALA A 71 25.35 -13.03 -39.39
C ALA A 71 26.76 -12.67 -39.85
N GLN A 72 27.75 -12.78 -38.95
CA GLN A 72 29.14 -13.15 -39.22
C GLN A 72 29.97 -12.98 -37.95
N ASN A 73 30.33 -14.10 -37.31
CA ASN A 73 31.72 -14.50 -37.05
C ASN A 73 31.72 -15.69 -36.07
N GLU A 74 31.90 -16.88 -36.61
CA GLU A 74 32.47 -18.01 -35.87
C GLU A 74 33.98 -17.78 -35.79
N ASP A 75 34.53 -17.76 -34.57
CA ASP A 75 35.93 -18.14 -34.39
C ASP A 75 36.09 -19.02 -33.15
N ASN A 76 36.77 -20.14 -33.34
CA ASN A 76 36.91 -21.24 -32.39
C ASN A 76 37.99 -20.92 -31.37
N THR A 77 37.62 -20.89 -30.08
CA THR A 77 38.60 -20.92 -28.98
C THR A 77 38.32 -22.11 -28.06
N PRO A 78 39.35 -22.88 -27.62
CA PRO A 78 39.13 -24.10 -26.84
C PRO A 78 38.68 -23.77 -25.41
N ILE A 79 37.69 -24.53 -24.93
CA ILE A 79 37.17 -24.51 -23.58
C ILE A 79 38.29 -24.94 -22.61
N ILE A 80 38.70 -24.02 -21.73
CA ILE A 80 39.47 -24.31 -20.53
C ILE A 80 38.46 -24.34 -19.38
N GLU A 81 38.41 -25.48 -18.69
CA GLU A 81 37.60 -25.74 -17.50
C GLU A 81 38.05 -24.78 -16.37
N PRO A 82 37.18 -23.91 -15.84
CA PRO A 82 37.57 -23.05 -14.73
C PRO A 82 37.59 -23.84 -13.42
N GLU A 83 38.69 -23.65 -12.70
CA GLU A 83 38.94 -24.12 -11.34
C GLU A 83 37.92 -23.48 -10.39
N VAL A 84 37.28 -24.31 -9.56
CA VAL A 84 36.27 -23.91 -8.57
C VAL A 84 36.94 -23.09 -7.47
N GLU A 85 36.95 -21.77 -7.62
CA GLU A 85 37.25 -20.86 -6.51
C GLU A 85 36.04 -20.75 -5.57
N ASN A 86 36.31 -20.91 -4.28
CA ASN A 86 35.33 -20.79 -3.21
C ASN A 86 34.66 -19.40 -3.27
N PRO A 87 33.33 -19.32 -3.03
CA PRO A 87 32.61 -18.05 -3.09
C PRO A 87 33.19 -17.07 -2.06
N VAL A 88 33.80 -16.01 -2.57
CA VAL A 88 34.11 -14.81 -1.81
C VAL A 88 32.76 -14.24 -1.37
N LYS A 89 32.50 -14.24 -0.06
CA LYS A 89 31.38 -13.53 0.53
C LYS A 89 31.51 -12.07 0.12
N GLU A 90 30.61 -11.58 -0.73
CA GLU A 90 30.51 -10.15 -0.99
C GLU A 90 30.28 -9.43 0.35
N PRO A 91 30.99 -8.32 0.60
CA PRO A 91 30.72 -7.50 1.76
C PRO A 91 29.27 -7.01 1.63
N VAL A 92 28.45 -7.33 2.63
CA VAL A 92 27.11 -6.75 2.77
C VAL A 92 27.31 -5.24 2.86
N GLU A 93 26.94 -4.51 1.80
CA GLU A 93 26.88 -3.05 1.83
C GLU A 93 25.88 -2.67 2.94
N ASP A 94 26.40 -2.03 3.98
CA ASP A 94 25.62 -1.48 5.09
C ASP A 94 24.68 -0.43 4.49
N GLN A 95 23.42 -0.80 4.24
CA GLN A 95 22.43 0.11 3.69
C GLN A 95 22.03 1.07 4.80
N GLY A 96 22.53 2.30 4.75
CA GLY A 96 22.16 3.36 5.69
C GLY A 96 20.66 3.64 5.70
N TYR A 97 20.16 4.20 6.80
CA TYR A 97 18.75 4.53 7.05
C TYR A 97 18.31 5.85 6.39
N TYR A 98 19.07 6.37 5.43
CA TYR A 98 18.85 7.69 4.85
C TYR A 98 17.44 7.86 4.26
N ASN A 99 17.00 6.91 3.43
CA ASN A 99 15.68 6.96 2.79
C ASN A 99 14.55 6.81 3.83
N ASP A 100 14.76 5.98 4.85
CA ASP A 100 13.78 5.79 5.93
C ASP A 100 13.62 7.05 6.79
N LEU A 101 14.67 7.84 6.94
CA LEU A 101 14.63 9.11 7.67
C LEU A 101 14.08 10.24 6.80
N LYS A 102 14.47 10.28 5.53
CA LYS A 102 14.07 11.31 4.56
C LYS A 102 12.55 11.44 4.43
N GLN A 103 11.82 10.33 4.50
CA GLN A 103 10.36 10.34 4.40
C GLN A 103 9.67 11.13 5.53
N PHE A 104 10.33 11.46 6.64
CA PHE A 104 9.71 12.22 7.74
C PHE A 104 9.74 13.74 7.54
N PHE A 105 9.94 14.19 6.30
CA PHE A 105 9.70 15.57 5.90
C PHE A 105 8.64 15.62 4.79
N PRO A 106 7.79 16.65 4.76
CA PRO A 106 6.92 16.89 3.62
C PRO A 106 7.70 17.15 2.32
N PRO A 107 7.06 17.00 1.15
CA PRO A 107 7.61 17.44 -0.12
C PRO A 107 8.01 18.92 -0.11
N ASP A 108 8.93 19.29 -1.01
CA ASP A 108 9.36 20.68 -1.20
C ASP A 108 8.21 21.63 -1.52
N GLY A 109 8.22 22.79 -0.86
CA GLY A 109 7.20 23.82 -0.97
C GLY A 109 5.89 23.53 -0.23
N THR A 110 5.85 22.53 0.64
CA THR A 110 4.65 22.22 1.43
C THR A 110 4.44 23.28 2.51
N ILE A 111 3.20 23.74 2.69
CA ILE A 111 2.78 24.62 3.78
C ILE A 111 1.81 23.86 4.68
N ALA A 112 2.22 23.59 5.92
CA ALA A 112 1.42 22.95 6.95
C ALA A 112 0.92 23.95 7.98
N THR A 113 -0.39 24.01 8.22
CA THR A 113 -1.03 24.83 9.25
C THR A 113 -1.34 23.99 10.48
N PHE A 114 -0.86 24.45 11.63
CA PHE A 114 -1.11 23.87 12.93
C PHE A 114 -2.00 24.79 13.78
N LYS A 115 -2.94 24.21 14.52
CA LYS A 115 -3.59 24.88 15.65
C LYS A 115 -2.72 24.74 16.89
N GLY A 116 -2.79 25.74 17.75
CA GLY A 116 -1.96 25.81 18.95
C GLY A 116 -0.57 26.41 18.66
N GLY A 117 0.39 26.12 19.53
CA GLY A 117 1.72 26.71 19.54
C GLY A 117 2.16 27.04 20.96
N ASP A 118 2.99 28.07 21.12
CA ASP A 118 3.37 28.53 22.46
C ASP A 118 2.26 29.39 23.07
N PHE A 119 2.50 29.89 24.27
CA PHE A 119 1.57 30.77 24.98
C PHE A 119 1.16 32.04 24.21
N TYR A 120 1.81 32.36 23.09
CA TYR A 120 1.63 33.61 22.35
C TYR A 120 1.02 33.43 20.96
N THR A 121 0.87 32.20 20.47
CA THR A 121 0.39 31.94 19.10
C THR A 121 -0.87 31.08 19.08
N ASN A 122 -1.90 31.52 18.33
CA ASN A 122 -3.13 30.74 18.13
C ASN A 122 -3.00 29.68 17.02
N GLY A 123 -1.89 29.70 16.28
CA GLY A 123 -1.59 28.78 15.21
C GLY A 123 -0.24 29.12 14.58
N LEU A 124 0.27 28.19 13.78
CA LEU A 124 1.53 28.31 13.06
C LEU A 124 1.34 27.80 11.63
N ASP A 125 1.96 28.46 10.67
CA ASP A 125 2.18 27.89 9.34
C ASP A 125 3.66 27.50 9.23
N ILE A 126 3.94 26.31 8.75
CA ILE A 126 5.29 25.78 8.54
C ILE A 126 5.45 25.51 7.05
N GLU A 127 6.40 26.19 6.42
CA GLU A 127 6.79 25.98 5.03
C GLU A 127 8.05 25.11 4.98
N THR A 128 7.98 23.98 4.27
CA THR A 128 9.09 23.06 4.07
C THR A 128 9.80 23.35 2.75
N ASN A 129 11.10 23.61 2.80
CA ASN A 129 11.96 23.89 1.66
C ASN A 129 13.16 22.94 1.63
N TRP A 130 13.28 22.13 0.60
CA TRP A 130 14.43 21.24 0.38
C TRP A 130 15.57 22.04 -0.28
N LEU A 131 16.63 22.28 0.49
CA LEU A 131 17.82 23.02 0.03
C LEU A 131 18.75 22.13 -0.79
N SER A 132 18.73 20.83 -0.51
CA SER A 132 19.32 19.75 -1.30
C SER A 132 18.73 18.42 -0.83
N ASP A 133 19.17 17.30 -1.41
CA ASP A 133 18.75 15.97 -0.97
C ASP A 133 19.00 15.72 0.53
N ARG A 134 20.05 16.32 1.11
CA ARG A 134 20.46 16.12 2.51
C ARG A 134 20.01 17.21 3.48
N TYR A 135 19.46 18.31 2.98
CA TYR A 135 19.19 19.50 3.78
C TYR A 135 17.76 19.99 3.59
N VAL A 136 17.02 20.07 4.69
CA VAL A 136 15.64 20.55 4.73
C VAL A 136 15.57 21.78 5.61
N GLN A 137 14.88 22.82 5.15
CA GLN A 137 14.58 24.01 5.91
C GLN A 137 13.09 24.06 6.20
N GLU A 138 12.72 24.32 7.45
CA GLU A 138 11.34 24.64 7.84
C GLU A 138 11.27 26.10 8.24
N ILE A 139 10.37 26.86 7.64
CA ILE A 139 10.12 28.27 7.94
C ILE A 139 8.78 28.38 8.66
N ILE A 140 8.80 28.88 9.89
CA ILE A 140 7.65 28.94 10.78
C ILE A 140 7.14 30.36 10.85
N TYR A 141 5.89 30.55 10.43
CA TYR A 141 5.16 31.79 10.48
C TYR A 141 4.12 31.74 11.62
N ALA A 142 4.22 32.66 12.56
CA ALA A 142 3.23 32.78 13.64
C ALA A 142 1.93 33.42 13.12
N LYS A 143 0.79 32.73 13.23
CA LYS A 143 -0.52 33.31 12.93
C LYS A 143 -0.97 34.25 14.05
N ASP A 144 -1.53 35.40 13.64
CA ASP A 144 -2.17 36.39 14.52
C ASP A 144 -1.28 36.98 15.63
N CYS A 145 0.04 36.99 15.49
CA CYS A 145 0.91 37.62 16.47
C CYS A 145 0.99 39.15 16.26
N GLU A 146 0.08 39.90 16.89
CA GLU A 146 0.02 41.38 16.80
C GLU A 146 1.31 42.08 17.26
N SER A 147 2.15 41.41 18.07
CA SER A 147 3.38 41.98 18.64
C SER A 147 4.68 41.43 18.04
N CYS A 148 4.63 40.49 17.10
CA CYS A 148 5.85 39.89 16.53
C CYS A 148 6.42 40.79 15.44
N SER A 149 7.54 41.46 15.72
CA SER A 149 8.25 42.31 14.73
C SER A 149 9.04 41.51 13.70
N THR A 150 9.17 40.19 13.87
CA THR A 150 9.89 39.29 12.98
C THR A 150 8.94 38.15 12.54
N PRO A 151 8.61 38.05 11.25
CA PRO A 151 7.51 37.22 10.78
C PRO A 151 7.86 35.73 10.62
N ALA A 152 9.13 35.32 10.68
CA ALA A 152 9.52 33.94 10.44
C ALA A 152 10.70 33.48 11.32
N LYS A 153 10.57 32.31 11.94
CA LYS A 153 11.68 31.53 12.52
C LYS A 153 12.04 30.42 11.53
N SER A 154 13.30 30.05 11.40
CA SER A 154 13.74 28.98 10.52
C SER A 154 14.52 27.92 11.28
N TYR A 155 14.18 26.67 11.01
CA TYR A 155 14.96 25.49 11.36
C TYR A 155 15.61 24.92 10.11
N VAL A 156 16.85 24.46 10.24
CA VAL A 156 17.51 23.70 9.16
C VAL A 156 17.96 22.36 9.72
N TYR A 157 17.65 21.31 8.99
CA TYR A 157 17.94 19.93 9.32
C TYR A 157 18.92 19.33 8.30
N ARG A 158 19.81 18.47 8.79
CA ARG A 158 20.71 17.63 8.00
C ARG A 158 20.29 16.18 8.16
N ILE A 159 20.02 15.50 7.05
CA ILE A 159 19.71 14.07 7.01
C ILE A 159 21.00 13.31 6.71
N THR A 160 21.36 12.38 7.59
CA THR A 160 22.50 11.47 7.41
C THR A 160 21.99 10.04 7.24
N ASP A 161 22.91 9.09 7.08
CA ASP A 161 22.58 7.66 7.01
C ASP A 161 22.05 7.09 8.35
N GLU A 162 22.10 7.86 9.45
CA GLU A 162 21.72 7.41 10.79
C GLU A 162 20.73 8.35 11.48
N GLU A 163 20.73 9.65 11.17
CA GLU A 163 20.06 10.66 11.99
C GLU A 163 19.48 11.82 11.17
N ILE A 164 18.37 12.38 11.65
CA ILE A 164 17.92 13.73 11.32
C ILE A 164 18.46 14.67 12.39
N GLN A 165 19.35 15.59 12.00
CA GLN A 165 20.02 16.51 12.91
C GLN A 165 19.53 17.93 12.68
N ARG A 166 19.04 18.62 13.71
CA ARG A 166 18.83 20.07 13.62
C ARG A 166 20.19 20.77 13.70
N ILE A 167 20.54 21.54 12.68
CA ILE A 167 21.83 22.23 12.57
C ILE A 167 21.71 23.76 12.67
N TYR A 168 20.50 24.30 12.56
CA TYR A 168 20.22 25.72 12.71
C TYR A 168 18.87 25.98 13.38
N ASP A 169 18.86 27.01 14.24
CA ASP A 169 17.67 27.61 14.84
C ASP A 169 17.88 29.13 14.83
N GLY A 170 17.11 29.87 14.02
CA GLY A 170 17.23 31.32 13.93
C GLY A 170 16.30 31.98 12.92
N HIS A 171 16.76 33.06 12.28
CA HIS A 171 15.95 33.88 11.35
C HIS A 171 16.54 33.98 9.93
N GLN A 172 17.67 33.31 9.67
CA GLN A 172 18.28 33.29 8.34
C GLN A 172 17.47 32.38 7.41
N LEU A 173 17.13 32.90 6.22
CA LEU A 173 16.31 32.20 5.24
C LEU A 173 17.13 31.66 4.06
N GLU A 174 18.24 32.30 3.70
CA GLU A 174 19.07 31.91 2.57
C GLU A 174 20.31 31.13 3.02
N TRP A 175 20.62 30.04 2.32
CA TRP A 175 21.71 29.13 2.65
C TRP A 175 22.40 28.59 1.40
N THR A 176 23.71 28.39 1.48
CA THR A 176 24.45 27.53 0.56
C THR A 176 24.78 26.19 1.22
N THR A 177 24.88 25.11 0.44
CA THR A 177 25.26 23.78 0.98
C THR A 177 26.62 23.81 1.68
N GLN A 178 27.56 24.61 1.18
CA GLN A 178 28.88 24.79 1.80
C GLN A 178 28.80 25.41 3.20
N GLU A 179 27.88 26.36 3.43
CA GLU A 179 27.65 26.93 4.77
C GLU A 179 27.05 25.90 5.72
N LEU A 180 26.07 25.13 5.24
CA LEU A 180 25.38 24.09 6.02
C LEU A 180 26.32 22.96 6.44
N ASP A 181 27.25 22.55 5.56
CA ASP A 181 28.26 21.53 5.87
C ASP A 181 29.17 21.90 7.04
N GLN A 182 29.31 23.20 7.36
CA GLN A 182 30.14 23.69 8.46
C GLN A 182 29.38 23.83 9.78
N LEU A 183 28.04 23.71 9.77
CA LEU A 183 27.24 23.86 10.98
C LEU A 183 27.30 22.59 11.85
N PRO A 184 27.54 22.74 13.17
CA PRO A 184 27.45 21.63 14.10
C PRO A 184 25.98 21.20 14.29
N SER A 185 25.78 19.94 14.68
CA SER A 185 24.47 19.51 15.16
C SER A 185 24.11 20.22 16.48
N LEU A 186 22.89 20.74 16.55
CA LEU A 186 22.26 21.31 17.74
C LEU A 186 21.42 20.27 18.49
N GLY A 187 21.13 19.13 17.86
CA GLY A 187 20.29 18.07 18.41
C GLY A 187 19.92 17.03 17.35
N VAL A 188 19.55 15.84 17.80
CA VAL A 188 18.97 14.78 16.95
C VAL A 188 17.46 14.82 17.13
N GLU A 189 16.73 14.92 16.03
CA GLU A 189 15.26 14.95 16.02
C GLU A 189 14.69 13.54 15.78
N LEU A 190 15.35 12.74 14.95
CA LEU A 190 14.97 11.34 14.70
C LEU A 190 16.22 10.52 14.38
N LYS A 191 16.19 9.22 14.71
CA LYS A 191 17.34 8.32 14.56
C LYS A 191 16.90 6.96 14.00
N GLY A 192 17.67 6.45 13.03
CA GLY A 192 17.54 5.09 12.52
C GLY A 192 18.23 4.06 13.42
N PRO A 193 17.77 2.79 13.44
CA PRO A 193 16.55 2.30 12.80
C PRO A 193 15.29 2.84 13.48
N ILE A 194 14.22 3.01 12.71
CA ILE A 194 12.90 3.46 13.19
C ILE A 194 12.20 2.27 13.85
N GLU A 195 12.59 1.98 15.09
CA GLU A 195 12.12 0.84 15.87
C GLU A 195 11.72 1.27 17.28
N VAL A 196 10.76 0.55 17.87
CA VAL A 196 10.35 0.79 19.26
C VAL A 196 11.53 0.55 20.20
N GLY A 197 11.87 1.56 20.99
CA GLY A 197 12.99 1.54 21.92
C GLY A 197 14.23 2.29 21.44
N THR A 198 14.29 2.74 20.18
CA THR A 198 15.41 3.56 19.68
C THR A 198 15.50 4.85 20.48
N GLU A 199 16.65 5.09 21.13
CA GLU A 199 16.92 6.27 21.95
C GLU A 199 17.34 7.47 21.08
N ILE A 200 16.73 8.64 21.34
CA ILE A 200 16.97 9.92 20.67
C ILE A 200 17.27 10.96 21.75
N GLY A 201 18.53 11.03 22.18
CA GLY A 201 18.91 11.90 23.30
C GLY A 201 18.19 11.51 24.61
N ALA A 202 17.29 12.36 25.09
CA ALA A 202 16.46 12.11 26.29
C ALA A 202 15.06 11.56 25.96
N GLN A 203 14.79 11.30 24.68
CA GLN A 203 13.56 10.72 24.17
C GLN A 203 13.81 9.30 23.64
N LYS A 204 12.72 8.59 23.33
CA LYS A 204 12.76 7.28 22.68
C LYS A 204 11.54 7.08 21.79
N ILE A 205 11.68 6.26 20.77
CA ILE A 205 10.53 5.80 19.98
C ILE A 205 9.72 4.81 20.83
N VAL A 206 8.44 5.09 21.04
CA VAL A 206 7.52 4.24 21.83
C VAL A 206 6.48 3.52 20.97
N SER A 207 6.26 3.99 19.74
CA SER A 207 5.43 3.32 18.75
C SER A 207 5.91 3.69 17.35
N ILE A 208 5.71 2.78 16.38
CA ILE A 208 5.97 3.02 14.95
C ILE A 208 4.72 2.76 14.09
N ASP A 209 3.61 2.34 14.71
CA ASP A 209 2.37 1.97 14.04
C ASP A 209 1.13 2.48 14.79
N ALA A 210 1.27 3.60 15.49
CA ALA A 210 0.12 4.24 16.14
C ALA A 210 -0.89 4.77 15.12
N GLU A 211 -2.14 4.85 15.55
CA GLU A 211 -3.20 5.59 14.87
C GLU A 211 -3.36 6.94 15.57
N LEU A 212 -3.45 8.02 14.81
CA LEU A 212 -3.65 9.37 15.34
C LEU A 212 -4.70 10.12 14.52
N THR A 213 -5.77 10.55 15.18
CA THR A 213 -6.73 11.49 14.60
C THR A 213 -6.39 12.91 14.99
N THR A 214 -6.35 13.79 14.00
CA THR A 214 -6.18 15.24 14.10
C THR A 214 -7.39 15.94 13.46
N ASP A 215 -7.45 17.27 13.52
CA ASP A 215 -8.46 18.03 12.76
C ASP A 215 -8.29 17.87 11.23
N TYR A 216 -7.07 17.61 10.76
CA TYR A 216 -6.82 17.35 9.35
C TYR A 216 -7.36 15.98 8.90
N GLY A 217 -7.15 14.94 9.73
CA GLY A 217 -7.56 13.58 9.39
C GLY A 217 -6.98 12.52 10.33
N THR A 218 -7.28 11.26 10.03
CA THR A 218 -6.71 10.10 10.72
C THR A 218 -5.49 9.58 9.99
N PHE A 219 -4.37 9.51 10.69
CA PHE A 219 -3.13 8.93 10.24
C PHE A 219 -2.96 7.52 10.80
N THR A 220 -2.44 6.63 9.97
CA THR A 220 -1.92 5.32 10.38
C THR A 220 -0.41 5.30 10.21
N ASN A 221 0.28 4.33 10.82
CA ASN A 221 1.74 4.21 10.78
C ASN A 221 2.47 5.42 11.39
N VAL A 222 1.90 5.96 12.47
CA VAL A 222 2.46 7.11 13.18
C VAL A 222 3.61 6.65 14.08
N VAL A 223 4.78 7.29 13.91
CA VAL A 223 5.92 7.13 14.81
C VAL A 223 5.75 8.07 15.99
N VAL A 224 5.72 7.51 17.20
CA VAL A 224 5.54 8.26 18.44
C VAL A 224 6.87 8.30 19.17
N VAL A 225 7.38 9.50 19.39
CA VAL A 225 8.61 9.76 20.14
C VAL A 225 8.21 10.40 21.48
N GLU A 226 8.68 9.82 22.58
CA GLU A 226 8.31 10.22 23.94
C GLU A 226 9.55 10.38 24.82
N GLY A 227 9.61 11.45 25.61
CA GLY A 227 10.58 11.59 26.70
C GLY A 227 10.84 13.02 27.15
N GLY A 228 11.98 13.23 27.81
CA GLY A 228 12.35 14.55 28.33
C GLY A 228 12.81 15.48 27.21
N VAL A 229 12.40 16.76 27.27
CA VAL A 229 12.81 17.77 26.27
C VAL A 229 14.33 18.04 26.33
N ASP A 230 14.89 18.03 27.54
CA ASP A 230 16.31 18.28 27.79
C ASP A 230 16.75 17.44 29.01
N PRO A 231 17.93 16.78 28.98
CA PRO A 231 18.46 16.06 30.14
C PRO A 231 18.63 16.93 31.40
N THR A 232 18.67 18.25 31.27
CA THR A 232 18.73 19.22 32.39
C THR A 232 17.36 19.61 32.94
N THR A 233 16.27 19.39 32.19
CA THR A 233 14.88 19.61 32.63
C THR A 233 14.04 18.35 32.41
N PRO A 234 14.37 17.22 33.08
CA PRO A 234 13.69 15.94 32.86
C PRO A 234 12.22 15.95 33.29
N GLU A 235 11.77 16.97 34.02
CA GLU A 235 10.37 17.14 34.40
C GLU A 235 9.48 17.60 33.23
N MET A 236 10.06 18.16 32.14
CA MET A 236 9.29 18.51 30.95
C MET A 236 9.23 17.31 30.01
N HIS A 237 8.06 16.69 29.99
CA HIS A 237 7.75 15.55 29.13
C HIS A 237 7.17 16.04 27.80
N SER A 238 7.68 15.51 26.69
CA SER A 238 7.20 15.81 25.34
C SER A 238 6.88 14.53 24.58
N ILE A 239 5.81 14.58 23.80
CA ILE A 239 5.39 13.55 22.88
C ILE A 239 5.28 14.18 21.48
N GLU A 240 5.95 13.57 20.51
CA GLU A 240 5.95 14.00 19.12
C GLU A 240 5.45 12.88 18.22
N TYR A 241 4.62 13.23 17.25
CA TYR A 241 3.97 12.30 16.35
C TYR A 241 4.44 12.59 14.93
N TYR A 242 5.27 11.70 14.40
CA TYR A 242 5.83 11.79 13.04
C TYR A 242 5.04 10.89 12.09
N VAL A 243 4.74 11.41 10.90
CA VAL A 243 4.07 10.69 9.83
C VAL A 243 4.88 10.82 8.54
N PRO A 244 5.16 9.72 7.83
CA PRO A 244 5.83 9.77 6.53
C PRO A 244 5.11 10.71 5.55
N ASN A 245 5.87 11.59 4.89
CA ASN A 245 5.47 12.66 3.98
C ASN A 245 4.70 13.84 4.59
N TYR A 246 4.51 13.86 5.92
CA TYR A 246 3.90 14.99 6.64
C TYR A 246 4.82 15.56 7.72
N GLY A 247 5.84 14.81 8.14
CA GLY A 247 6.68 15.17 9.28
C GLY A 247 5.92 15.15 10.58
N ILE A 248 6.17 16.13 11.46
CA ILE A 248 5.47 16.22 12.75
C ILE A 248 4.04 16.69 12.53
N VAL A 249 3.06 15.83 12.81
CA VAL A 249 1.62 16.16 12.68
C VAL A 249 1.00 16.59 14.02
N LYS A 250 1.65 16.27 15.14
CA LYS A 250 1.24 16.68 16.48
C LYS A 250 2.43 16.71 17.43
N ARG A 251 2.42 17.66 18.37
CA ARG A 251 3.38 17.76 19.47
C ARG A 251 2.64 18.15 20.75
N ASP A 252 2.89 17.39 21.81
CA ASP A 252 2.36 17.60 23.15
C ASP A 252 3.52 17.73 24.14
N THR A 253 3.79 18.94 24.61
CA THR A 253 4.79 19.21 25.65
C THR A 253 4.10 19.68 26.93
N GLU A 254 4.24 18.91 28.01
CA GLU A 254 3.50 19.12 29.25
C GLU A 254 3.68 20.54 29.79
N GLY A 255 2.57 21.29 29.86
CA GLY A 255 2.52 22.63 30.43
C GLY A 255 3.22 23.72 29.60
N PHE A 256 3.63 23.45 28.36
CA PHE A 256 4.39 24.43 27.57
C PHE A 256 3.87 24.63 26.15
N TRP A 257 3.65 23.53 25.41
CA TRP A 257 3.41 23.59 23.97
C TRP A 257 2.43 22.51 23.54
N HIS A 258 1.45 22.88 22.74
CA HIS A 258 0.55 21.94 22.07
C HIS A 258 0.35 22.42 20.65
N SER A 259 0.68 21.58 19.67
CA SER A 259 0.41 21.85 18.27
C SER A 259 -0.19 20.62 17.60
N GLU A 260 -1.19 20.81 16.75
CA GLU A 260 -1.83 19.74 16.00
C GLU A 260 -2.14 20.22 14.58
N LEU A 261 -1.85 19.37 13.59
CA LEU A 261 -2.06 19.68 12.18
C LEU A 261 -3.55 19.84 11.87
N VAL A 262 -3.89 20.92 11.16
CA VAL A 262 -5.27 21.27 10.77
C VAL A 262 -5.45 21.22 9.27
N SER A 263 -4.46 21.72 8.52
CA SER A 263 -4.45 21.65 7.07
C SER A 263 -3.02 21.55 6.60
N ILE A 264 -2.79 20.85 5.50
CA ILE A 264 -1.53 20.86 4.79
C ILE A 264 -1.83 21.12 3.33
N SER A 265 -1.04 21.99 2.73
CA SER A 265 -1.11 22.29 1.32
C SER A 265 0.23 21.98 0.70
N PHE A 266 0.25 21.04 -0.23
CA PHE A 266 1.41 20.76 -1.07
C PHE A 266 1.51 21.75 -2.24
N ASP A 267 0.64 22.78 -2.27
CA ASP A 267 0.71 23.91 -3.19
C ASP A 267 1.49 25.04 -2.51
N ASN A 268 2.78 25.14 -2.83
CA ASN A 268 3.24 26.49 -3.11
C ASN A 268 2.41 26.95 -4.32
N GLU A 269 1.73 28.10 -4.22
CA GLU A 269 1.42 28.91 -5.39
C GLU A 269 2.78 29.22 -6.03
N VAL A 270 3.29 28.28 -6.82
CA VAL A 270 4.39 28.52 -7.73
C VAL A 270 3.80 29.58 -8.65
N ALA A 271 4.10 30.83 -8.34
CA ALA A 271 3.86 31.94 -9.25
C ALA A 271 4.29 31.44 -10.62
N ASP A 272 3.35 31.44 -11.56
CA ASP A 272 3.29 30.89 -12.93
C ASP A 272 4.55 31.18 -13.78
N ASN A 273 5.72 30.86 -13.25
CA ASN A 273 6.99 30.83 -13.93
C ASN A 273 7.06 29.41 -14.48
N GLU A 274 6.98 29.32 -15.81
CA GLU A 274 7.07 28.11 -16.63
C GLU A 274 8.28 27.20 -16.32
N SER A 275 9.16 27.59 -15.38
CA SER A 275 10.38 26.89 -14.99
C SER A 275 10.21 25.75 -13.97
N ASN A 276 9.00 25.45 -13.46
CA ASN A 276 8.83 24.41 -12.43
C ASN A 276 7.77 23.31 -12.73
N TYR A 277 7.45 23.08 -14.01
CA TYR A 277 6.53 21.99 -14.37
C TYR A 277 7.09 20.59 -14.10
N ASN A 278 8.42 20.44 -14.10
CA ASN A 278 9.08 19.19 -13.78
C ASN A 278 8.72 18.74 -12.34
N ASN A 279 8.88 19.59 -11.32
CA ASN A 279 8.54 19.22 -9.95
C ASN A 279 7.04 18.95 -9.78
N LEU A 280 6.19 19.70 -10.49
CA LEU A 280 4.75 19.46 -10.48
C LEU A 280 4.42 18.04 -11.01
N LEU A 281 5.00 17.66 -12.15
CA LEU A 281 4.84 16.33 -12.74
C LEU A 281 5.35 15.23 -11.80
N LYS A 282 6.55 15.41 -11.24
CA LYS A 282 7.14 14.49 -10.26
C LYS A 282 6.19 14.28 -9.09
N SER A 283 5.69 15.37 -8.50
CA SER A 283 4.83 15.31 -7.32
C SER A 283 3.52 14.55 -7.57
N TYR A 284 2.87 14.73 -8.72
CA TYR A 284 1.57 14.10 -8.97
C TYR A 284 1.66 12.67 -9.48
N PHE A 285 2.70 12.36 -10.26
CA PHE A 285 2.71 11.13 -11.04
C PHE A 285 3.52 10.01 -10.40
N PHE A 286 4.64 10.37 -9.75
CA PHE A 286 5.51 9.39 -9.12
C PHE A 286 5.54 9.59 -7.61
N PRO A 287 5.45 8.51 -6.84
CA PRO A 287 5.75 8.58 -5.42
C PRO A 287 7.23 8.87 -5.15
N SER A 288 7.53 9.13 -3.87
CA SER A 288 8.90 9.29 -3.38
C SER A 288 9.79 8.10 -3.75
N GLU A 289 11.10 8.30 -3.75
CA GLU A 289 12.05 7.26 -4.12
C GLU A 289 11.89 5.98 -3.29
N ASN A 290 12.02 4.83 -3.97
CA ASN A 290 11.96 3.51 -3.38
C ASN A 290 10.67 3.35 -2.57
N SER A 291 9.52 3.50 -3.23
CA SER A 291 8.21 3.26 -2.61
C SER A 291 7.52 2.03 -3.18
N ASP A 292 6.81 1.30 -2.32
CA ASP A 292 5.82 0.31 -2.71
C ASP A 292 4.41 0.90 -2.56
N ALA A 293 3.62 0.82 -3.62
CA ALA A 293 2.19 1.10 -3.62
C ALA A 293 1.41 -0.19 -3.85
N PHE A 294 0.48 -0.49 -2.97
CA PHE A 294 -0.39 -1.66 -3.05
C PHE A 294 -1.81 -1.20 -3.32
N TYR A 295 -2.45 -1.84 -4.28
CA TYR A 295 -3.81 -1.53 -4.69
C TYR A 295 -4.67 -2.79 -4.60
N ILE A 296 -5.89 -2.62 -4.13
CA ILE A 296 -6.92 -3.66 -4.17
C ILE A 296 -7.84 -3.45 -5.38
N GLY A 297 -8.54 -4.52 -5.77
CA GLY A 297 -9.52 -4.48 -6.85
C GLY A 297 -8.91 -4.78 -8.22
N GLY A 298 -9.24 -4.01 -9.26
CA GLY A 298 -8.80 -4.26 -10.63
C GLY A 298 -9.52 -5.43 -11.31
N PHE A 299 -8.96 -5.90 -12.42
CA PHE A 299 -9.51 -7.04 -13.16
C PHE A 299 -9.53 -8.29 -12.27
N GLU A 300 -10.68 -8.96 -12.21
CA GLU A 300 -10.92 -10.13 -11.34
C GLU A 300 -10.66 -9.91 -9.84
N ASN A 301 -10.55 -8.66 -9.39
CA ASN A 301 -10.14 -8.29 -8.01
C ASN A 301 -8.72 -8.75 -7.63
N GLY A 302 -7.85 -8.98 -8.61
CA GLY A 302 -6.49 -9.48 -8.39
C GLY A 302 -5.50 -8.45 -7.83
N GLY A 303 -5.91 -7.18 -7.66
CA GLY A 303 -5.11 -6.05 -7.21
C GLY A 303 -3.78 -5.85 -7.94
N GLU A 304 -2.93 -4.96 -7.44
CA GLU A 304 -1.59 -4.74 -8.00
C GLU A 304 -0.60 -4.22 -6.94
N LYS A 305 0.66 -4.65 -7.02
CA LYS A 305 1.82 -4.04 -6.35
C LYS A 305 2.57 -3.22 -7.40
N VAL A 306 2.85 -1.96 -7.11
CA VAL A 306 3.69 -1.09 -7.94
C VAL A 306 4.90 -0.70 -7.12
N GLN A 307 6.09 -1.01 -7.61
CA GLN A 307 7.35 -0.58 -7.02
C GLN A 307 7.93 0.54 -7.87
N THR A 308 8.25 1.68 -7.27
CA THR A 308 8.80 2.83 -7.98
C THR A 308 10.25 3.05 -7.56
N LYS A 309 11.14 3.06 -8.56
CA LYS A 309 12.58 3.31 -8.39
C LYS A 309 12.99 4.48 -9.27
N TRP A 310 13.58 5.51 -8.67
CA TRP A 310 14.17 6.59 -9.43
C TRP A 310 15.56 6.15 -9.91
N LEU A 311 15.76 6.16 -11.22
CA LEU A 311 17.07 5.85 -11.81
C LEU A 311 17.98 7.07 -11.76
N ASN A 312 17.38 8.27 -11.84
CA ASN A 312 17.95 9.60 -11.60
C ASN A 312 16.82 10.65 -11.67
N ASP A 313 17.15 11.94 -11.72
CA ASP A 313 16.18 13.05 -11.77
C ASP A 313 15.27 13.07 -13.02
N GLU A 314 15.66 12.40 -14.10
CA GLU A 314 14.96 12.40 -15.39
C GLU A 314 14.29 11.05 -15.69
N PHE A 315 14.68 9.96 -15.03
CA PHE A 315 14.18 8.62 -15.35
C PHE A 315 13.65 7.88 -14.12
N VAL A 316 12.44 7.33 -14.26
CA VAL A 316 11.76 6.55 -13.22
C VAL A 316 11.39 5.17 -13.77
N GLN A 317 11.73 4.13 -13.03
CA GLN A 317 11.35 2.75 -13.31
C GLN A 317 10.19 2.36 -12.39
N GLU A 318 9.15 1.76 -12.96
CA GLU A 318 8.07 1.12 -12.21
C GLU A 318 7.98 -0.37 -12.54
N ILE A 319 7.83 -1.19 -11.51
CA ILE A 319 7.57 -2.62 -11.63
C ILE A 319 6.18 -2.88 -11.09
N THR A 320 5.25 -3.26 -11.95
CA THR A 320 3.87 -3.61 -11.56
C THR A 320 3.70 -5.12 -11.57
N SER A 321 3.20 -5.69 -10.47
CA SER A 321 2.86 -7.11 -10.38
C SER A 321 1.41 -7.30 -9.92
N ASN A 322 0.67 -8.20 -10.54
CA ASN A 322 -0.75 -8.46 -10.22
C ASN A 322 -1.05 -9.95 -9.96
N GLY A 323 -0.05 -10.70 -9.47
CA GLY A 323 -0.20 -12.12 -9.13
C GLY A 323 -0.27 -13.08 -10.32
N GLY A 324 -0.25 -12.59 -11.56
CA GLY A 324 -0.17 -13.40 -12.78
C GLY A 324 0.82 -12.88 -13.82
N ALA A 325 1.12 -11.58 -13.81
CA ALA A 325 2.14 -10.99 -14.66
C ALA A 325 2.91 -9.91 -13.89
N THR A 326 4.16 -9.73 -14.27
CA THR A 326 4.96 -8.58 -13.85
C THR A 326 5.35 -7.76 -15.07
N ILE A 327 5.14 -6.46 -15.02
CA ILE A 327 5.41 -5.51 -16.10
C ILE A 327 6.41 -4.48 -15.59
N GLU A 328 7.50 -4.32 -16.32
CA GLU A 328 8.44 -3.23 -16.12
C GLU A 328 8.07 -2.06 -17.04
N ARG A 329 8.11 -0.84 -16.50
CA ARG A 329 7.96 0.42 -17.24
C ARG A 329 9.10 1.36 -16.89
N ILE A 330 9.61 2.09 -17.87
CA ILE A 330 10.53 3.21 -17.63
C ILE A 330 9.98 4.47 -18.27
N TYR A 331 9.95 5.52 -17.47
CA TYR A 331 9.47 6.84 -17.80
C TYR A 331 10.61 7.82 -17.90
N HIS A 332 10.51 8.76 -18.84
CA HIS A 332 11.38 9.91 -19.01
C HIS A 332 10.61 11.18 -18.68
N ILE A 333 11.13 11.95 -17.74
CA ILE A 333 10.57 13.20 -17.23
C ILE A 333 11.33 14.34 -17.89
N THR A 334 10.65 15.06 -18.77
CA THR A 334 11.20 16.24 -19.42
C THR A 334 10.80 17.51 -18.66
N ASN A 335 10.99 18.68 -19.26
CA ASN A 335 10.61 19.95 -18.64
C ASN A 335 9.12 20.05 -18.31
N ASN A 336 8.25 19.49 -19.16
CA ASN A 336 6.80 19.67 -19.04
C ASN A 336 5.97 18.44 -19.43
N GLN A 337 6.57 17.27 -19.62
CA GLN A 337 5.85 16.03 -19.90
C GLN A 337 6.55 14.81 -19.31
N ILE A 338 5.75 13.77 -19.03
CA ILE A 338 6.20 12.42 -18.68
C ILE A 338 5.95 11.52 -19.89
N GLU A 339 7.01 10.86 -20.34
CA GLU A 339 7.03 9.99 -21.50
C GLU A 339 7.27 8.54 -21.04
N LEU A 340 6.44 7.59 -21.48
CA LEU A 340 6.78 6.18 -21.38
C LEU A 340 7.75 5.84 -22.51
N ILE A 341 8.94 5.34 -22.18
CA ILE A 341 10.00 5.04 -23.17
C ILE A 341 10.35 3.55 -23.23
N TYR A 342 9.92 2.76 -22.24
CA TYR A 342 10.12 1.33 -22.18
C TYR A 342 8.95 0.64 -21.47
N GLN A 343 8.50 -0.49 -22.01
CA GLN A 343 7.53 -1.36 -21.36
C GLN A 343 7.75 -2.81 -21.80
N GLU A 344 7.94 -3.73 -20.85
CA GLU A 344 8.11 -5.16 -21.13
C GLU A 344 7.51 -6.02 -20.01
N MET A 345 7.00 -7.20 -20.37
CA MET A 345 6.63 -8.21 -19.37
C MET A 345 7.91 -8.89 -18.89
N ILE A 346 8.14 -8.93 -17.58
CA ILE A 346 9.26 -9.63 -16.97
C ILE A 346 8.73 -10.89 -16.27
N ASP A 347 9.29 -12.03 -16.62
CA ASP A 347 8.79 -13.34 -16.18
C ASP A 347 9.78 -13.97 -15.19
N GLY A 348 9.77 -13.46 -13.96
CA GLY A 348 10.73 -13.85 -12.91
C GLY A 348 12.18 -13.42 -13.17
N SER A 349 12.47 -12.78 -14.30
CA SER A 349 13.76 -12.18 -14.60
C SER A 349 13.99 -10.90 -13.82
N SER A 350 15.24 -10.59 -13.50
CA SER A 350 15.60 -9.30 -12.92
C SER A 350 15.14 -8.15 -13.83
N PRO A 351 14.70 -7.02 -13.27
CA PRO A 351 14.39 -5.81 -14.04
C PRO A 351 15.56 -5.39 -14.91
N SER A 352 15.27 -4.71 -16.01
CA SER A 352 16.30 -4.21 -16.91
C SER A 352 17.27 -3.28 -16.17
N SER A 353 18.55 -3.36 -16.54
CA SER A 353 19.62 -2.51 -16.02
C SER A 353 20.22 -1.72 -17.19
N MET A 354 19.51 -0.69 -17.64
CA MET A 354 19.97 0.21 -18.71
C MET A 354 20.69 1.44 -18.14
N THR A 355 21.75 1.90 -18.80
CA THR A 355 22.41 3.16 -18.46
C THR A 355 21.62 4.37 -18.96
N THR A 356 21.86 5.55 -18.39
CA THR A 356 21.24 6.81 -18.84
C THR A 356 21.47 7.08 -20.33
N GLU A 357 22.65 6.74 -20.88
CA GLU A 357 22.93 6.87 -22.32
C GLU A 357 22.08 5.93 -23.18
N GLN A 358 21.76 4.73 -22.69
CA GLN A 358 20.89 3.79 -23.38
C GLN A 358 19.43 4.26 -23.31
N LEU A 359 18.97 4.72 -22.14
CA LEU A 359 17.62 5.25 -21.95
C LEU A 359 17.34 6.46 -22.85
N ASN A 360 18.31 7.37 -22.98
CA ASN A 360 18.21 8.53 -23.88
C ASN A 360 18.11 8.17 -25.37
N GLN A 361 18.39 6.93 -25.77
CA GLN A 361 18.27 6.47 -27.14
C GLN A 361 16.93 5.79 -27.42
N LEU A 362 16.14 5.50 -26.40
CA LEU A 362 14.84 4.86 -26.55
C LEU A 362 13.81 5.85 -27.13
N PRO A 363 12.94 5.40 -28.05
CA PRO A 363 11.86 6.24 -28.55
C PRO A 363 10.76 6.41 -27.50
N THR A 364 10.11 7.56 -27.50
CA THR A 364 8.85 7.77 -26.77
C THR A 364 7.77 6.81 -27.31
N ILE A 365 7.21 5.99 -26.43
CA ILE A 365 6.09 5.09 -26.69
C ILE A 365 4.77 5.85 -26.52
N GLU A 366 4.62 6.58 -25.40
CA GLU A 366 3.41 7.28 -25.02
C GLU A 366 3.73 8.55 -24.23
N ILE A 367 2.97 9.62 -24.42
CA ILE A 367 2.97 10.78 -23.51
C ILE A 367 1.91 10.52 -22.45
N VAL A 368 2.35 10.31 -21.22
CA VAL A 368 1.49 9.84 -20.12
C VAL A 368 0.91 11.01 -19.33
N MET A 369 1.64 12.12 -19.28
CA MET A 369 1.21 13.33 -18.60
C MET A 369 1.89 14.58 -19.19
N THR A 370 1.17 15.70 -19.27
CA THR A 370 1.71 16.99 -19.70
C THR A 370 1.27 18.08 -18.73
N ALA A 371 2.21 18.90 -18.28
CA ALA A 371 1.98 20.06 -17.43
C ALA A 371 2.09 21.37 -18.23
N PRO A 372 1.43 22.46 -17.78
CA PRO A 372 0.55 22.57 -16.61
C PRO A 372 -0.76 21.80 -16.77
N PHE A 373 -1.43 21.48 -15.66
CA PHE A 373 -2.74 20.85 -15.67
C PHE A 373 -3.83 21.92 -15.65
N LYS A 374 -4.68 21.98 -16.67
CA LYS A 374 -5.89 22.81 -16.67
C LYS A 374 -7.09 21.94 -16.98
N VAL A 375 -8.20 22.21 -16.30
CA VAL A 375 -9.47 21.55 -16.59
C VAL A 375 -9.84 21.78 -18.07
N GLY A 376 -10.09 20.67 -18.78
CA GLY A 376 -10.33 20.63 -20.22
C GLY A 376 -9.11 20.28 -21.07
N ASP A 377 -7.90 20.25 -20.50
CA ASP A 377 -6.70 19.79 -21.22
C ASP A 377 -6.81 18.30 -21.53
N THR A 378 -6.33 17.91 -22.71
CA THR A 378 -6.32 16.51 -23.16
C THR A 378 -4.91 15.94 -23.13
N ILE A 379 -4.75 14.78 -22.49
CA ILE A 379 -3.51 14.02 -22.35
C ILE A 379 -3.77 12.64 -22.94
N GLY A 380 -3.27 12.39 -24.16
CA GLY A 380 -3.65 11.21 -24.92
C GLY A 380 -5.17 11.17 -25.14
N GLU A 381 -5.82 10.13 -24.66
CA GLU A 381 -7.29 9.96 -24.72
C GLU A 381 -8.02 10.49 -23.48
N PHE A 382 -7.30 10.95 -22.47
CA PHE A 382 -7.88 11.45 -21.23
C PHE A 382 -8.05 12.96 -21.24
N THR A 383 -9.11 13.45 -20.60
CA THR A 383 -9.36 14.88 -20.35
C THR A 383 -9.21 15.16 -18.87
N VAL A 384 -8.50 16.22 -18.49
CA VAL A 384 -8.45 16.70 -17.11
C VAL A 384 -9.81 17.28 -16.75
N ILE A 385 -10.53 16.65 -15.82
CA ILE A 385 -11.87 17.09 -15.39
C ILE A 385 -11.85 17.84 -14.07
N ASP A 386 -10.82 17.62 -13.24
CA ASP A 386 -10.60 18.34 -11.99
C ASP A 386 -9.09 18.38 -11.67
N THR A 387 -8.63 19.47 -11.08
CA THR A 387 -7.26 19.62 -10.54
C THR A 387 -7.25 19.82 -9.03
N LYS A 388 -8.42 19.89 -8.39
CA LYS A 388 -8.61 20.07 -6.94
C LYS A 388 -9.66 19.11 -6.40
N GLY A 389 -9.73 17.92 -6.99
CA GLY A 389 -10.68 16.90 -6.60
C GLY A 389 -10.39 16.35 -5.21
N GLU A 390 -11.37 15.64 -4.66
CA GLU A 390 -11.20 14.85 -3.44
C GLU A 390 -11.52 13.38 -3.76
N VAL A 391 -10.77 12.46 -3.18
CA VAL A 391 -11.05 11.02 -3.34
C VAL A 391 -10.71 10.25 -2.07
N GLY A 392 -11.63 9.39 -1.63
CA GLY A 392 -11.38 8.40 -0.59
C GLY A 392 -10.89 7.10 -1.19
N THR A 393 -9.89 6.48 -0.57
CA THR A 393 -9.45 5.09 -0.81
C THR A 393 -9.42 4.32 0.50
N MET A 394 -9.08 3.02 0.45
CA MET A 394 -8.86 2.24 1.67
C MET A 394 -7.65 2.72 2.48
N TYR A 395 -6.64 3.30 1.82
CA TYR A 395 -5.46 3.82 2.49
C TYR A 395 -5.75 5.15 3.21
N ASN A 396 -6.27 6.14 2.48
CA ASN A 396 -6.53 7.46 3.03
C ASN A 396 -7.58 8.22 2.20
N SER A 397 -8.02 9.38 2.71
CA SER A 397 -8.69 10.40 1.92
C SER A 397 -7.67 11.42 1.41
N PHE A 398 -7.76 11.75 0.13
CA PHE A 398 -6.88 12.70 -0.54
C PHE A 398 -7.66 13.93 -0.97
N SER A 399 -7.06 15.10 -0.76
CA SER A 399 -7.46 16.38 -1.36
C SER A 399 -6.49 16.77 -2.48
N ASP A 400 -6.84 17.79 -3.25
CA ASP A 400 -6.03 18.32 -4.35
C ASP A 400 -5.67 17.27 -5.42
N VAL A 401 -6.62 16.37 -5.69
CA VAL A 401 -6.49 15.24 -6.60
C VAL A 401 -6.67 15.71 -8.05
N LEU A 402 -5.72 15.35 -8.90
CA LEU A 402 -5.84 15.48 -10.34
C LEU A 402 -6.68 14.32 -10.89
N ILE A 403 -7.81 14.65 -11.52
CA ILE A 403 -8.76 13.67 -12.04
C ILE A 403 -8.78 13.75 -13.56
N LEU A 404 -8.48 12.61 -14.19
CA LEU A 404 -8.50 12.45 -15.64
C LEU A 404 -9.64 11.49 -16.04
N GLU A 405 -10.44 11.87 -17.03
CA GLU A 405 -11.54 11.06 -17.57
C GLU A 405 -11.32 10.76 -19.05
N ASN A 406 -11.41 9.50 -19.44
CA ASN A 406 -11.64 9.08 -20.82
C ASN A 406 -13.07 8.54 -20.90
N LYS A 407 -13.88 9.10 -21.80
CA LYS A 407 -15.30 8.79 -21.91
C LYS A 407 -15.70 8.64 -23.37
N ASP A 408 -16.33 7.52 -23.68
CA ASP A 408 -16.94 7.23 -24.98
C ASP A 408 -18.42 6.82 -24.82
N GLU A 409 -19.02 6.26 -25.88
CA GLU A 409 -20.43 5.83 -25.87
C GLU A 409 -20.67 4.56 -25.03
N GLU A 410 -19.63 3.77 -24.79
CA GLU A 410 -19.71 2.45 -24.17
C GLU A 410 -19.06 2.39 -22.79
N SER A 411 -18.16 3.30 -22.44
CA SER A 411 -17.39 3.26 -21.22
C SER A 411 -16.96 4.63 -20.68
N ILE A 412 -16.67 4.67 -19.38
CA ILE A 412 -15.99 5.78 -18.70
C ILE A 412 -14.84 5.20 -17.90
N THR A 413 -13.63 5.72 -18.12
CA THR A 413 -12.45 5.42 -17.30
C THR A 413 -11.99 6.68 -16.59
N ARG A 414 -11.82 6.62 -15.26
CA ARG A 414 -11.27 7.75 -14.48
C ARG A 414 -10.00 7.34 -13.76
N LYS A 415 -8.96 8.17 -13.86
CA LYS A 415 -7.71 8.04 -13.11
C LYS A 415 -7.59 9.20 -12.13
N TYR A 416 -7.17 8.89 -10.91
CA TYR A 416 -7.02 9.84 -9.82
C TYR A 416 -5.57 9.86 -9.37
N TYR A 417 -4.94 11.03 -9.37
CA TYR A 417 -3.55 11.22 -8.98
C TYR A 417 -3.45 12.19 -7.81
N ALA A 418 -2.74 11.80 -6.76
CA ALA A 418 -2.53 12.62 -5.57
C ALA A 418 -1.03 12.93 -5.41
N LYS A 419 -0.73 14.17 -4.98
CA LYS A 419 0.65 14.62 -4.78
C LYS A 419 1.38 13.76 -3.75
N GLY A 420 2.59 13.33 -4.07
CA GLY A 420 3.45 12.47 -3.26
C GLY A 420 3.13 10.97 -3.37
N TYR A 421 2.01 10.60 -3.99
CA TYR A 421 1.54 9.21 -4.04
C TYR A 421 1.46 8.64 -5.46
N GLY A 422 1.40 9.48 -6.49
CA GLY A 422 1.12 9.02 -7.84
C GLY A 422 -0.36 8.70 -8.03
N LYS A 423 -0.65 7.64 -8.79
CA LYS A 423 -2.02 7.14 -8.98
C LYS A 423 -2.56 6.62 -7.65
N VAL A 424 -3.73 7.08 -7.21
CA VAL A 424 -4.38 6.59 -5.98
C VAL A 424 -5.66 5.79 -6.24
N LYS A 425 -6.28 5.99 -7.41
CA LYS A 425 -7.51 5.29 -7.79
C LYS A 425 -7.68 5.19 -9.31
N LEU A 426 -8.33 4.13 -9.76
CA LEU A 426 -8.78 3.90 -11.14
C LEU A 426 -10.22 3.36 -11.11
N GLU A 427 -11.13 4.00 -11.84
CA GLU A 427 -12.51 3.55 -12.00
C GLU A 427 -12.77 3.22 -13.46
N PHE A 428 -13.48 2.12 -13.70
CA PHE A 428 -13.97 1.73 -15.02
C PHE A 428 -15.48 1.44 -14.94
N GLU A 429 -16.26 2.23 -15.65
CA GLU A 429 -17.70 2.07 -15.80
C GLU A 429 -18.03 1.66 -17.24
N PHE A 430 -19.02 0.79 -17.43
CA PHE A 430 -19.54 0.43 -18.75
C PHE A 430 -21.01 0.84 -18.89
N TYR A 431 -21.41 1.19 -20.10
CA TYR A 431 -22.79 1.53 -20.41
C TYR A 431 -23.64 0.26 -20.48
N ASN A 432 -24.55 0.10 -19.52
CA ASN A 432 -25.49 -1.00 -19.51
C ASN A 432 -26.73 -0.64 -20.36
N GLN A 433 -26.93 -1.34 -21.47
CA GLN A 433 -28.04 -1.06 -22.40
C GLN A 433 -29.43 -1.29 -21.79
N ASP A 434 -29.55 -2.19 -20.81
CA ASP A 434 -30.83 -2.51 -20.17
C ASP A 434 -31.25 -1.41 -19.19
N THR A 435 -30.31 -0.89 -18.40
CA THR A 435 -30.56 0.18 -17.42
C THR A 435 -30.43 1.58 -18.03
N ARG A 436 -29.70 1.70 -19.15
CA ARG A 436 -29.32 2.96 -19.82
C ARG A 436 -28.49 3.88 -18.92
N GLU A 437 -27.72 3.28 -18.02
CA GLU A 437 -26.84 3.95 -17.08
C GLU A 437 -25.44 3.35 -17.18
N PHE A 438 -24.43 4.13 -16.80
CA PHE A 438 -23.08 3.62 -16.61
C PHE A 438 -23.02 2.88 -15.27
N GLU A 439 -22.49 1.67 -15.28
CA GLU A 439 -22.36 0.80 -14.11
C GLU A 439 -20.87 0.54 -13.85
N LEU A 440 -20.44 0.70 -12.59
CA LEU A 440 -19.08 0.41 -12.17
C LEU A 440 -18.78 -1.09 -12.39
N SER A 441 -17.75 -1.37 -13.16
CA SER A 441 -17.30 -2.73 -13.49
C SER A 441 -16.00 -3.08 -12.80
N HIS A 442 -15.02 -2.17 -12.82
CA HIS A 442 -13.76 -2.35 -12.10
C HIS A 442 -13.44 -1.09 -11.29
N LEU A 443 -12.89 -1.32 -10.10
CA LEU A 443 -12.36 -0.31 -9.22
C LEU A 443 -11.00 -0.81 -8.75
N THR A 444 -9.96 0.00 -8.93
CA THR A 444 -8.65 -0.20 -8.30
C THR A 444 -8.41 0.99 -7.38
N GLU A 445 -8.05 0.75 -6.13
CA GLU A 445 -7.79 1.82 -5.17
C GLU A 445 -6.59 1.50 -4.29
N LEU A 446 -5.82 2.54 -3.97
CA LEU A 446 -4.64 2.45 -3.12
C LEU A 446 -5.07 2.02 -1.72
N SER A 447 -4.49 0.92 -1.25
CA SER A 447 -4.78 0.32 0.05
C SER A 447 -3.60 0.44 1.01
N SER A 448 -2.36 0.49 0.52
CA SER A 448 -1.17 0.83 1.31
C SER A 448 -0.14 1.52 0.46
N PHE A 449 0.66 2.35 1.13
CA PHE A 449 1.75 3.08 0.55
C PHE A 449 2.86 3.23 1.58
N GLY A 450 4.12 3.10 1.15
CA GLY A 450 5.29 3.29 2.02
C GLY A 450 6.59 3.07 1.27
N PRO A 451 7.74 3.18 1.93
CA PRO A 451 9.03 2.80 1.36
C PRO A 451 8.98 1.32 0.90
N ILE A 452 9.82 0.94 -0.08
CA ILE A 452 10.01 -0.44 -0.53
C ILE A 452 10.32 -1.22 0.74
N MET A 453 9.36 -2.04 1.16
CA MET A 453 9.48 -2.79 2.39
C MET A 453 10.36 -4.00 2.12
N LYS A 454 11.67 -3.78 1.91
CA LYS A 454 12.67 -4.85 1.83
C LYS A 454 12.60 -5.77 3.04
N GLU A 455 12.16 -5.26 4.19
CA GLU A 455 12.04 -6.03 5.44
C GLU A 455 10.75 -6.84 5.59
N LEU A 456 9.70 -6.59 4.82
CA LEU A 456 8.46 -7.40 4.90
C LEU A 456 8.46 -8.60 3.93
N GLU A 457 9.41 -8.70 3.01
CA GLU A 457 9.55 -9.88 2.13
C GLU A 457 10.05 -11.14 2.88
N GLY A 458 10.23 -11.07 4.21
CA GLY A 458 10.52 -12.25 5.04
C GLY A 458 9.91 -12.27 6.44
N ASN A 459 9.40 -11.14 6.95
CA ASN A 459 8.81 -11.07 8.29
C ASN A 459 7.34 -10.65 8.18
N ILE A 460 6.47 -11.64 8.00
CA ILE A 460 5.04 -11.45 8.31
C ILE A 460 4.93 -10.91 9.72
N VAL A 461 4.20 -9.82 9.91
CA VAL A 461 3.82 -9.35 11.25
C VAL A 461 2.31 -9.33 11.31
N PHE A 462 1.73 -10.05 12.27
CA PHE A 462 0.32 -9.91 12.59
C PHE A 462 0.13 -8.76 13.57
N ARG A 463 -0.81 -7.85 13.29
CA ARG A 463 -1.43 -7.00 14.31
C ARG A 463 -2.42 -7.85 15.10
N VAL A 464 -2.34 -7.76 16.43
CA VAL A 464 -3.14 -8.56 17.34
C VAL A 464 -4.20 -7.70 17.99
N PHE A 465 -5.45 -8.14 17.90
CA PHE A 465 -6.61 -7.46 18.48
C PHE A 465 -7.34 -8.43 19.41
N GLU A 466 -7.95 -7.89 20.46
CA GLU A 466 -8.82 -8.65 21.37
C GLU A 466 -10.28 -8.27 21.11
N ALA A 467 -11.18 -9.25 21.11
CA ALA A 467 -12.61 -9.04 20.96
C ALA A 467 -13.42 -9.94 21.90
N ASP A 468 -14.54 -9.42 22.41
CA ASP A 468 -15.46 -10.16 23.27
C ASP A 468 -16.52 -10.94 22.47
N GLN A 469 -16.76 -10.57 21.21
CA GLN A 469 -17.74 -11.20 20.32
C GLN A 469 -17.26 -11.15 18.87
N MET A 470 -17.64 -12.16 18.09
CA MET A 470 -17.37 -12.23 16.66
C MET A 470 -18.57 -12.82 15.92
N ASP A 471 -18.89 -12.29 14.74
CA ASP A 471 -19.95 -12.81 13.88
C ASP A 471 -19.36 -13.82 12.89
N PHE A 472 -19.49 -15.11 13.20
CA PHE A 472 -18.99 -16.17 12.33
C PHE A 472 -19.92 -16.46 11.16
N HIS A 473 -19.32 -16.81 10.02
CA HIS A 473 -20.03 -17.31 8.86
C HIS A 473 -19.97 -18.84 8.82
N SER A 474 -20.99 -19.48 8.27
CA SER A 474 -21.08 -20.96 8.24
C SER A 474 -20.01 -21.65 7.38
N VAL A 475 -19.16 -20.88 6.70
CA VAL A 475 -18.10 -21.35 5.80
C VAL A 475 -16.71 -21.17 6.40
N ASP A 476 -16.60 -20.62 7.61
CA ASP A 476 -15.32 -20.45 8.28
C ASP A 476 -14.73 -21.81 8.66
N GLU A 477 -13.45 -22.02 8.33
CA GLU A 477 -12.74 -23.23 8.74
C GLU A 477 -12.28 -23.12 10.18
N THR A 478 -12.39 -24.22 10.92
CA THR A 478 -12.08 -24.24 12.35
C THR A 478 -11.27 -25.47 12.74
N GLU A 479 -10.30 -25.29 13.63
CA GLU A 479 -9.46 -26.36 14.17
C GLU A 479 -9.31 -26.20 15.70
N GLU A 480 -9.63 -27.24 16.47
CA GLU A 480 -9.49 -27.24 17.94
C GLU A 480 -8.04 -27.53 18.35
N SER A 481 -7.56 -26.85 19.39
CA SER A 481 -6.25 -27.12 19.98
C SER A 481 -6.17 -28.52 20.59
N PRO A 482 -4.96 -29.08 20.83
CA PRO A 482 -4.80 -30.42 21.36
C PRO A 482 -5.50 -30.65 22.71
N LEU A 483 -5.54 -29.65 23.60
CA LEU A 483 -6.27 -29.73 24.87
C LEU A 483 -7.73 -29.29 24.76
N LYS A 484 -8.17 -28.84 23.59
CA LYS A 484 -9.52 -28.31 23.32
C LYS A 484 -9.88 -27.13 24.21
N THR A 485 -8.88 -26.37 24.62
CA THR A 485 -9.06 -25.11 25.35
C THR A 485 -9.07 -23.90 24.42
N LYS A 486 -8.64 -24.08 23.16
CA LYS A 486 -8.66 -23.03 22.13
C LYS A 486 -9.19 -23.57 20.81
N ARG A 487 -9.63 -22.67 19.94
CA ARG A 487 -10.05 -22.97 18.58
C ARG A 487 -9.49 -21.92 17.63
N ALA A 488 -8.74 -22.37 16.62
CA ALA A 488 -8.31 -21.53 15.52
C ALA A 488 -9.43 -21.45 14.48
N ILE A 489 -9.64 -20.27 13.92
CA ILE A 489 -10.71 -19.98 12.97
C ILE A 489 -10.12 -19.13 11.84
N LEU A 490 -10.25 -19.60 10.60
CA LEU A 490 -9.95 -18.81 9.41
C LEU A 490 -11.23 -18.14 8.94
N HIS A 491 -11.42 -16.90 9.39
CA HIS A 491 -12.64 -16.12 9.14
C HIS A 491 -12.51 -15.29 7.87
N GLY A 492 -13.45 -15.41 6.93
CA GLY A 492 -13.40 -14.66 5.67
C GLY A 492 -14.32 -15.21 4.59
N ARG A 493 -13.82 -15.31 3.35
CA ARG A 493 -14.58 -15.90 2.23
C ARG A 493 -14.55 -17.43 2.20
N GLY A 494 -13.77 -18.05 3.10
CA GLY A 494 -13.49 -19.48 3.14
C GLY A 494 -12.21 -19.81 2.37
N VAL A 495 -11.48 -20.83 2.78
CA VAL A 495 -10.16 -21.18 2.20
C VAL A 495 -10.22 -21.61 0.74
N ASP A 496 -11.38 -22.12 0.31
CA ASP A 496 -11.63 -22.57 -1.07
C ASP A 496 -11.98 -21.43 -2.04
N PHE A 497 -12.10 -20.19 -1.54
CA PHE A 497 -12.51 -19.03 -2.32
C PHE A 497 -11.47 -17.92 -2.26
N GLU A 498 -11.30 -17.22 -3.39
CA GLU A 498 -10.48 -16.01 -3.43
C GLU A 498 -11.00 -14.96 -2.44
N GLY A 499 -10.11 -14.51 -1.56
CA GLY A 499 -10.38 -13.55 -0.52
C GLY A 499 -9.27 -13.46 0.53
N ILE A 500 -9.36 -12.42 1.36
CA ILE A 500 -8.52 -12.25 2.54
C ILE A 500 -9.24 -12.84 3.75
N ASN A 501 -8.65 -13.86 4.35
CA ASN A 501 -9.05 -14.44 5.62
C ASN A 501 -8.31 -13.77 6.78
N GLN A 502 -8.89 -13.83 7.96
CA GLN A 502 -8.30 -13.41 9.23
C GLN A 502 -8.15 -14.64 10.12
N LEU A 503 -6.98 -14.81 10.73
CA LEU A 503 -6.76 -15.86 11.71
C LEU A 503 -7.31 -15.37 13.06
N THR A 504 -8.28 -16.07 13.60
CA THR A 504 -8.82 -15.79 14.94
C THR A 504 -8.61 -16.98 15.85
N ILE A 505 -8.17 -16.73 17.07
CA ILE A 505 -8.07 -17.73 18.13
C ILE A 505 -9.15 -17.43 19.17
N GLU A 506 -10.08 -18.37 19.31
CA GLU A 506 -11.08 -18.34 20.37
C GLU A 506 -10.56 -19.12 21.58
N ASP A 507 -10.62 -18.50 22.76
CA ASP A 507 -10.43 -19.15 24.04
C ASP A 507 -11.76 -19.77 24.50
N LEU A 508 -11.82 -21.10 24.53
CA LEU A 508 -13.06 -21.82 24.81
C LEU A 508 -13.42 -21.81 26.31
N GLU A 509 -12.49 -21.43 27.19
CA GLU A 509 -12.78 -21.34 28.63
C GLU A 509 -13.52 -20.05 28.98
N ASN A 510 -13.13 -18.93 28.35
CA ASN A 510 -13.68 -17.61 28.67
C ASN A 510 -14.48 -16.95 27.53
N GLY A 511 -14.46 -17.52 26.32
CA GLY A 511 -15.20 -17.05 25.16
C GLY A 511 -14.62 -15.79 24.50
N LYS A 512 -13.35 -15.45 24.77
CA LYS A 512 -12.68 -14.30 24.13
C LYS A 512 -11.99 -14.69 22.83
N TYR A 513 -11.80 -13.69 21.97
CA TYR A 513 -11.18 -13.84 20.67
C TYR A 513 -9.91 -12.99 20.57
N THR A 514 -8.83 -13.60 20.12
CA THR A 514 -7.60 -12.93 19.69
C THR A 514 -7.54 -12.98 18.17
N ILE A 515 -7.57 -11.83 17.50
CA ILE A 515 -7.60 -11.70 16.04
C ILE A 515 -6.21 -11.31 15.56
N TYR A 516 -5.65 -12.12 14.68
CA TYR A 516 -4.39 -11.90 13.99
C TYR A 516 -4.69 -11.39 12.59
N LYS A 517 -4.55 -10.07 12.41
CA LYS A 517 -4.66 -9.43 11.09
C LYS A 517 -3.30 -9.15 10.53
N TYR A 518 -3.12 -9.30 9.22
CA TYR A 518 -1.86 -8.94 8.59
C TYR A 518 -1.59 -7.44 8.81
N ARG A 519 -0.36 -7.07 9.19
CA ARG A 519 0.03 -5.67 9.49
C ARG A 519 -0.24 -4.73 8.32
N ASN A 520 -0.19 -5.26 7.10
CA ASN A 520 -0.48 -4.52 5.88
C ASN A 520 -1.64 -5.18 5.10
N GLU A 521 -2.88 -4.80 5.41
CA GLU A 521 -4.11 -5.32 4.76
C GLU A 521 -4.16 -5.04 3.24
N ALA A 522 -3.29 -4.16 2.74
CA ALA A 522 -3.16 -3.89 1.32
C ALA A 522 -2.41 -4.96 0.55
N ILE A 523 -1.57 -5.73 1.25
CA ILE A 523 -0.94 -6.88 0.66
C ILE A 523 -1.97 -8.00 0.67
N GLN A 524 -2.13 -8.66 -0.46
CA GLN A 524 -3.11 -9.73 -0.62
C GLN A 524 -2.71 -11.01 0.15
N PHE A 525 -1.85 -10.94 1.15
CA PHE A 525 -1.51 -12.10 1.94
C PHE A 525 -2.66 -12.47 2.87
N THR A 526 -2.99 -13.75 2.87
CA THR A 526 -4.01 -14.33 3.73
C THR A 526 -3.47 -15.60 4.37
N PRO A 527 -3.80 -15.88 5.65
CA PRO A 527 -3.72 -17.24 6.14
C PRO A 527 -4.61 -18.15 5.27
N LYS A 528 -4.01 -19.23 4.80
CA LYS A 528 -4.66 -20.25 3.96
C LYS A 528 -4.94 -21.53 4.72
N GLU A 529 -4.05 -21.89 5.64
CA GLU A 529 -4.16 -23.12 6.41
C GLU A 529 -3.51 -22.92 7.78
N VAL A 530 -4.01 -23.62 8.79
CA VAL A 530 -3.43 -23.70 10.12
C VAL A 530 -3.35 -25.15 10.56
N GLU A 531 -2.39 -25.45 11.44
CA GLU A 531 -2.29 -26.74 12.12
C GLU A 531 -1.67 -26.51 13.51
N TRP A 532 -2.29 -27.03 14.56
CA TRP A 532 -1.77 -26.86 15.92
C TRP A 532 -0.47 -27.64 16.16
N ILE A 533 0.54 -26.96 16.69
CA ILE A 533 1.80 -27.59 17.16
C ILE A 533 1.62 -28.09 18.59
N ASP A 534 1.15 -27.19 19.45
CA ASP A 534 0.80 -27.43 20.85
C ASP A 534 -0.23 -26.38 21.30
N GLU A 535 -0.57 -26.33 22.58
CA GLU A 535 -1.63 -25.43 23.07
C GLU A 535 -1.37 -23.92 22.86
N ASN A 536 -0.12 -23.55 22.62
CA ASN A 536 0.28 -22.14 22.48
C ASN A 536 0.95 -21.84 21.14
N ARG A 537 1.04 -22.82 20.23
CA ARG A 537 1.76 -22.65 18.97
C ARG A 537 1.02 -23.30 17.82
N LEU A 538 1.03 -22.61 16.68
CA LEU A 538 0.43 -23.07 15.43
C LEU A 538 1.44 -22.98 14.29
N TYR A 539 1.33 -23.88 13.33
CA TYR A 539 1.76 -23.58 11.98
C TYR A 539 0.68 -22.79 11.26
N VAL A 540 1.09 -21.79 10.48
CA VAL A 540 0.21 -20.98 9.64
C VAL A 540 0.85 -20.89 8.26
N ILE A 541 0.11 -21.31 7.23
CA ILE A 541 0.49 -21.06 5.83
C ILE A 541 -0.09 -19.71 5.43
N VAL A 542 0.77 -18.80 4.97
CA VAL A 542 0.35 -17.48 4.50
C VAL A 542 0.79 -17.28 3.06
N GLY A 543 -0.15 -17.00 2.17
CA GLY A 543 0.07 -16.80 0.73
C GLY A 543 -0.93 -15.82 0.14
N TYR A 544 -0.89 -15.59 -1.18
CA TYR A 544 -1.81 -14.67 -1.84
C TYR A 544 -3.27 -15.14 -1.76
N GLY A 545 -4.18 -14.26 -1.37
CA GLY A 545 -5.60 -14.52 -1.20
C GLY A 545 -6.41 -14.35 -2.48
N TYR A 546 -5.85 -13.71 -3.50
CA TYR A 546 -6.42 -13.63 -4.84
C TYR A 546 -5.42 -14.21 -5.85
N GLY A 547 -5.93 -14.65 -7.00
CA GLY A 547 -5.14 -15.16 -8.10
C GLY A 547 -5.36 -16.65 -8.35
N THR A 548 -5.38 -17.02 -9.62
CA THR A 548 -5.63 -18.39 -10.09
C THR A 548 -4.40 -19.29 -10.05
N VAL A 549 -3.22 -18.70 -9.86
CA VAL A 549 -1.93 -19.41 -9.86
C VAL A 549 -1.63 -19.99 -8.48
N THR A 550 -1.72 -19.17 -7.43
CA THR A 550 -1.29 -19.50 -6.07
C THR A 550 -2.09 -20.65 -5.45
N LYS A 551 -1.41 -21.67 -4.94
CA LYS A 551 -1.98 -22.85 -4.28
C LYS A 551 -1.67 -22.92 -2.79
N GLY A 552 -0.65 -22.19 -2.35
CA GLY A 552 -0.17 -22.20 -0.97
C GLY A 552 0.49 -20.90 -0.60
N GLY A 553 1.57 -20.99 0.17
CA GLY A 553 2.40 -19.84 0.52
C GLY A 553 3.60 -20.21 1.39
N GLN A 554 4.03 -19.28 2.22
CA GLN A 554 5.12 -19.45 3.15
C GLN A 554 4.59 -20.06 4.47
N LEU A 555 5.39 -20.93 5.11
CA LEU A 555 5.02 -21.57 6.39
C LEU A 555 5.65 -20.86 7.58
N TYR A 556 4.85 -20.52 8.57
CA TYR A 556 5.26 -19.83 9.79
C TYR A 556 4.85 -20.60 11.05
N GLU A 557 5.67 -20.52 12.09
CA GLU A 557 5.33 -20.88 13.47
C GLU A 557 4.85 -19.61 14.19
N LEU A 558 3.58 -19.59 14.61
CA LEU A 558 2.97 -18.53 15.42
C LEU A 558 2.93 -18.96 16.88
N ASN A 559 3.49 -18.15 17.78
CA ASN A 559 3.44 -18.34 19.22
C ASN A 559 2.43 -17.39 19.87
N LEU A 560 1.39 -17.95 20.46
CA LEU A 560 0.26 -17.23 21.04
C LEU A 560 0.58 -16.56 22.39
N VAL A 561 1.68 -16.93 23.06
CA VAL A 561 2.03 -16.35 24.38
C VAL A 561 2.62 -14.96 24.23
N ASN A 562 3.47 -14.80 23.22
CA ASN A 562 4.21 -13.56 22.97
C ASN A 562 3.85 -12.92 21.63
N ASN A 563 2.88 -13.48 20.91
CA ASN A 563 2.45 -13.07 19.58
C ASN A 563 3.59 -13.03 18.54
N SER A 564 4.67 -13.77 18.78
CA SER A 564 5.81 -13.83 17.86
C SER A 564 5.54 -14.82 16.74
N ILE A 565 6.06 -14.52 15.57
CA ILE A 565 5.97 -15.37 14.39
C ILE A 565 7.37 -15.62 13.84
N LYS A 566 7.60 -16.84 13.37
CA LYS A 566 8.90 -17.27 12.85
C LYS A 566 8.71 -18.09 11.59
N GLN A 567 9.36 -17.70 10.51
CA GLN A 567 9.35 -18.48 9.27
C GLN A 567 10.03 -19.84 9.49
N VAL A 568 9.39 -20.91 9.00
CA VAL A 568 9.90 -22.29 9.14
C VAL A 568 10.98 -22.57 8.10
N PHE A 569 10.79 -22.08 6.87
CA PHE A 569 11.74 -22.20 5.76
C PHE A 569 12.25 -20.83 5.37
N GLY A 570 13.54 -20.53 5.60
CA GLY A 570 14.07 -19.19 5.36
C GLY A 570 14.18 -18.78 3.87
N ASN A 571 14.17 -19.73 2.94
CA ASN A 571 14.53 -19.50 1.53
C ASN A 571 13.64 -20.30 0.55
N LEU A 572 12.32 -20.18 0.63
CA LEU A 572 11.47 -20.64 -0.47
C LEU A 572 11.55 -19.61 -1.59
N SER A 573 11.82 -20.04 -2.83
CA SER A 573 11.72 -19.13 -3.98
C SER A 573 10.27 -18.77 -4.27
N ASP A 574 10.02 -17.74 -5.07
CA ASP A 574 8.67 -17.35 -5.52
C ASP A 574 7.94 -18.47 -6.29
N LYS A 575 8.67 -19.49 -6.75
CA LYS A 575 8.14 -20.69 -7.40
C LYS A 575 7.83 -21.84 -6.44
N GLU A 576 8.03 -21.66 -5.15
CA GLU A 576 7.82 -22.69 -4.14
C GLU A 576 6.78 -22.26 -3.11
N GLU A 577 5.71 -23.04 -2.98
CA GLU A 577 4.62 -22.76 -2.06
C GLU A 577 4.33 -23.98 -1.19
N ILE A 578 4.31 -23.81 0.14
CA ILE A 578 3.75 -24.83 1.05
C ILE A 578 2.24 -24.77 0.90
N MET A 579 1.65 -25.88 0.48
CA MET A 579 0.21 -26.01 0.24
C MET A 579 -0.52 -26.46 1.48
N THR A 580 0.02 -27.47 2.18
CA THR A 580 -0.63 -28.08 3.34
C THR A 580 0.39 -28.45 4.42
N ILE A 581 -0.07 -28.53 5.66
CA ILE A 581 0.68 -28.99 6.82
C ILE A 581 -0.24 -29.83 7.71
N SER A 582 0.22 -30.99 8.18
CA SER A 582 -0.62 -31.88 9.01
C SER A 582 0.19 -32.64 10.05
N SER A 583 -0.37 -32.79 11.25
CA SER A 583 0.25 -33.55 12.33
C SER A 583 0.25 -35.06 12.08
N ASN A 584 1.38 -35.71 12.35
CA ASN A 584 1.51 -37.16 12.31
C ASN A 584 1.11 -37.84 13.63
N GLY A 585 0.77 -37.05 14.67
CA GLY A 585 0.42 -37.54 16.00
C GLY A 585 1.59 -38.05 16.87
N ASP A 586 2.82 -38.08 16.32
CA ASP A 586 4.06 -38.43 17.04
C ASP A 586 4.92 -37.20 17.37
N GLY A 587 4.38 -35.99 17.16
CA GLY A 587 5.08 -34.71 17.31
C GLY A 587 5.84 -34.26 16.05
N SER A 588 5.84 -35.06 14.98
CA SER A 588 6.25 -34.62 13.65
C SER A 588 5.06 -34.17 12.81
N PHE A 589 5.35 -33.43 11.74
CA PHE A 589 4.37 -32.89 10.81
C PHE A 589 4.82 -33.17 9.38
N THR A 590 3.86 -33.48 8.52
CA THR A 590 4.08 -33.65 7.09
C THR A 590 3.55 -32.45 6.35
N TYR A 591 4.38 -31.86 5.48
CA TYR A 591 4.00 -30.76 4.62
C TYR A 591 4.02 -31.18 3.14
N LYS A 592 3.14 -30.55 2.35
CA LYS A 592 3.20 -30.62 0.89
C LYS A 592 3.63 -29.29 0.33
N LYS A 593 4.55 -29.33 -0.63
CA LYS A 593 5.11 -28.16 -1.32
C LYS A 593 4.81 -28.27 -2.80
N HIS A 594 4.28 -27.22 -3.41
CA HIS A 594 4.22 -27.06 -4.85
C HIS A 594 5.48 -26.35 -5.35
N ILE A 595 6.01 -26.81 -6.49
CA ILE A 595 7.15 -26.18 -7.17
C ILE A 595 6.77 -25.95 -8.62
N TYR A 596 6.66 -24.69 -9.04
CA TYR A 596 6.48 -24.32 -10.44
C TYR A 596 7.77 -24.57 -11.22
N VAL A 597 7.67 -25.26 -12.35
CA VAL A 597 8.84 -25.69 -13.14
C VAL A 597 9.14 -24.78 -14.32
N ASP A 598 8.17 -23.96 -14.73
CA ASP A 598 8.32 -22.93 -15.75
C ASP A 598 8.14 -21.53 -15.15
N ASP A 599 8.48 -20.50 -15.92
CA ASP A 599 8.34 -19.11 -15.52
C ASP A 599 6.87 -18.64 -15.61
N ASN A 600 6.06 -19.21 -16.51
CA ASN A 600 4.63 -18.91 -16.65
C ASN A 600 3.73 -19.44 -15.52
N TYR A 601 4.28 -20.20 -14.56
CA TYR A 601 3.55 -20.88 -13.50
C TYR A 601 2.46 -21.87 -13.98
N ASP A 602 2.58 -22.38 -15.21
CA ASP A 602 1.59 -23.26 -15.84
C ASP A 602 1.75 -24.73 -15.39
N VAL A 603 3.00 -25.16 -15.22
CA VAL A 603 3.36 -26.52 -14.83
C VAL A 603 4.06 -26.49 -13.48
N GLY A 604 3.65 -27.39 -12.60
CA GLY A 604 4.32 -27.60 -11.32
C GLY A 604 4.36 -29.06 -10.91
N ARG A 605 5.18 -29.36 -9.91
CA ARG A 605 5.24 -30.67 -9.25
C ARG A 605 4.99 -30.51 -7.75
N GLU A 606 4.59 -31.59 -7.11
CA GLU A 606 4.43 -31.64 -5.66
C GLU A 606 5.59 -32.41 -5.03
N GLU A 607 6.09 -31.89 -3.92
CA GLU A 607 7.06 -32.56 -3.05
C GLU A 607 6.48 -32.66 -1.65
N GLU A 608 6.74 -33.77 -0.97
CA GLU A 608 6.34 -33.99 0.41
C GLU A 608 7.57 -34.01 1.31
N GLY A 609 7.49 -33.39 2.47
CA GLY A 609 8.56 -33.39 3.46
C GLY A 609 8.02 -33.50 4.88
N ASN A 610 8.94 -33.70 5.82
CA ASN A 610 8.62 -33.77 7.24
C ASN A 610 9.37 -32.71 8.01
N ILE A 611 8.69 -32.10 8.99
CA ILE A 611 9.28 -31.19 9.95
C ILE A 611 8.98 -31.67 11.37
N SER A 612 9.83 -31.29 12.31
CA SER A 612 9.60 -31.47 13.73
C SER A 612 9.84 -30.13 14.41
N PRO A 613 8.94 -29.66 15.29
CA PRO A 613 9.14 -28.44 16.05
C PRO A 613 10.47 -28.53 16.81
N LYS A 614 11.26 -27.46 16.77
CA LYS A 614 12.53 -27.39 17.50
C LYS A 614 12.36 -27.04 18.96
#